data_AF-A0A9E0SFV4-F1
#
_entry.id   AF-A0A9E0SFV4-F1
#
_cell.length_a   1.000
_cell.length_b   1.000
_cell.length_c   1.000
_cell.angle_alpha   90.00
_cell.angle_beta   90.00
_cell.angle_gamma   90.00
#
_symmetry.space_group_name_H-M   'P 1'
#
loop_
_entity.id
_entity.type
_entity.pdbx_description
1 polymer ?
#
loop_
_entity_poly.entity_id
_entity_poly.type
_entity_poly.pdbx_seq_one_letter_code
_entity_poly.pdbx_strand_id
1 'polypeptide(L)'
;MRIVIVTDAWGPQVNGVVSTLKASRQRMEALGHEAMILSSQELPTFACPTYPEIRLAYALSFSWEAATQQLLQNLTPTRAEAKQADAMLSALNAEAAR
;
A
#
# COMPACT_ATOMS: atom_id res chain seq x y z
N MET A 1 2.19 -10.22 -4.67
CA MET A 1 2.79 -9.10 -3.91
C MET A 1 1.68 -8.27 -3.29
N ARG A 2 1.98 -7.52 -2.22
CA ARG A 2 1.03 -6.56 -1.62
C ARG A 2 1.40 -5.16 -2.10
N ILE A 3 0.45 -4.47 -2.71
CA ILE A 3 0.65 -3.20 -3.41
C ILE A 3 -0.31 -2.18 -2.81
N VAL A 4 0.21 -1.04 -2.39
CA VAL A 4 -0.61 0.10 -1.93
C VAL A 4 -0.52 1.19 -2.98
N ILE A 5 -1.67 1.64 -3.47
CA ILE A 5 -1.80 2.80 -4.35
C ILE A 5 -2.33 3.95 -3.52
N VAL A 6 -1.50 4.96 -3.31
CA VAL A 6 -1.88 6.19 -2.63
C VAL A 6 -2.34 7.20 -3.67
N THR A 7 -3.57 7.69 -3.56
CA THR A 7 -4.15 8.62 -4.55
C THR A 7 -5.17 9.57 -3.95
N ASP A 8 -5.13 10.82 -4.36
CA ASP A 8 -6.19 11.82 -4.14
C ASP A 8 -7.39 11.61 -5.09
N ALA A 9 -7.23 10.77 -6.10
CA ALA A 9 -8.19 10.53 -7.16
C ALA A 9 -8.86 9.15 -7.05
N TRP A 10 -9.87 9.05 -6.18
CA TRP A 10 -10.69 7.83 -6.03
C TRP A 10 -12.21 8.10 -6.16
N GLY A 11 -13.08 7.11 -5.99
CA GLY A 11 -14.54 7.30 -6.13
C GLY A 11 -15.14 8.13 -4.98
N PRO A 12 -16.09 9.06 -5.23
CA PRO A 12 -17.17 8.91 -6.23
C PRO A 12 -16.91 9.59 -7.59
N GLN A 13 -15.82 10.34 -7.76
CA GLN A 13 -15.57 11.04 -9.02
C GLN A 13 -15.41 10.04 -10.20
N VAL A 14 -15.90 10.44 -11.38
CA VAL A 14 -15.83 9.63 -12.60
C VAL A 14 -14.95 10.36 -13.61
N ASN A 15 -13.64 10.24 -13.45
CA ASN A 15 -12.66 10.81 -14.38
C ASN A 15 -11.69 9.74 -14.92
N GLY A 16 -10.89 10.11 -15.92
CA GLY A 16 -9.96 9.19 -16.58
C GLY A 16 -8.93 8.57 -15.63
N VAL A 17 -8.51 9.31 -14.59
CA VAL A 17 -7.58 8.83 -13.56
C VAL A 17 -8.21 7.69 -12.75
N VAL A 18 -9.42 7.89 -12.23
CA VAL A 18 -10.15 6.85 -11.48
C VAL A 18 -10.37 5.60 -12.31
N SER A 19 -10.80 5.76 -13.57
CA SER A 19 -11.00 4.64 -14.49
C SER A 19 -9.71 3.86 -14.73
N THR A 20 -8.59 4.57 -14.90
CA THR A 20 -7.27 3.96 -15.11
C THR A 20 -6.79 3.22 -13.86
N LEU A 21 -6.93 3.83 -12.68
CA LEU A 21 -6.54 3.20 -11.41
C LEU A 21 -7.39 1.96 -11.10
N LYS A 22 -8.70 1.99 -11.39
CA LYS A 22 -9.58 0.82 -11.28
C LYS A 22 -9.13 -0.31 -12.20
N ALA A 23 -8.85 -0.01 -13.47
CA ALA A 23 -8.38 -1.02 -14.43
C ALA A 23 -7.01 -1.59 -14.05
N SER A 24 -6.08 -0.75 -13.60
CA SER A 24 -4.76 -1.16 -13.11
C SER A 24 -4.87 -2.08 -11.89
N ARG A 25 -5.72 -1.72 -10.92
CA ARG A 25 -6.02 -2.55 -9.75
C ARG A 25 -6.55 -3.93 -10.16
N GLN A 26 -7.56 -3.96 -11.03
CA GLN A 26 -8.14 -5.22 -11.52
C GLN A 26 -7.10 -6.11 -12.21
N ARG A 27 -6.19 -5.54 -13.01
CA ARG A 27 -5.11 -6.29 -13.65
C ARG A 27 -4.11 -6.84 -12.63
N MET A 28 -3.74 -6.05 -11.63
CA MET A 28 -2.85 -6.51 -10.55
C MET A 28 -3.50 -7.66 -9.76
N GLU A 29 -4.77 -7.55 -9.42
CA GLU A 29 -5.54 -8.61 -8.75
C GLU A 29 -5.61 -9.88 -9.62
N ALA A 30 -5.84 -9.73 -10.93
CA ALA A 30 -5.84 -10.85 -11.88
C ALA A 30 -4.47 -11.55 -12.01
N LEU A 31 -3.37 -10.85 -11.76
CA LEU A 31 -2.01 -11.41 -11.70
C LEU A 31 -1.67 -12.02 -10.33
N GLY A 32 -2.65 -12.12 -9.42
CA GLY A 32 -2.46 -12.69 -8.08
C GLY A 32 -1.79 -11.74 -7.09
N HIS A 33 -1.89 -10.43 -7.30
CA HIS A 33 -1.41 -9.42 -6.34
C HIS A 33 -2.57 -8.90 -5.47
N GLU A 34 -2.28 -8.54 -4.22
CA GLU A 34 -3.21 -7.84 -3.34
C GLU A 34 -3.00 -6.33 -3.54
N ALA A 35 -4.00 -5.63 -4.07
CA ALA A 35 -3.92 -4.21 -4.36
C ALA A 35 -4.89 -3.40 -3.49
N MET A 36 -4.35 -2.62 -2.56
CA MET A 36 -5.10 -1.73 -1.67
C MET A 36 -5.04 -0.29 -2.19
N ILE A 37 -6.18 0.41 -2.13
CA ILE A 37 -6.24 1.85 -2.39
C ILE A 37 -6.24 2.59 -1.06
N LEU A 38 -5.32 3.54 -0.91
CA LEU A 38 -5.32 4.52 0.16
C LEU A 38 -5.67 5.88 -0.44
N SER A 39 -6.80 6.45 -0.03
CA SER A 39 -7.26 7.74 -0.55
C SER A 39 -7.51 8.74 0.57
N SER A 40 -7.25 10.01 0.27
CA SER A 40 -7.47 11.15 1.15
C SER A 40 -8.89 11.75 1.02
N GLN A 41 -9.76 11.17 0.20
CA GLN A 41 -11.05 11.75 -0.17
C GLN A 41 -12.00 12.03 1.00
N GLU A 42 -11.91 11.25 2.08
CA GLU A 42 -12.73 11.43 3.28
C GLU A 42 -12.05 12.26 4.37
N LEU A 43 -10.83 12.75 4.13
CA LEU A 43 -10.11 13.56 5.10
C LEU A 43 -10.58 15.03 5.06
N PRO A 44 -10.55 15.73 6.21
CA PRO A 44 -10.68 17.17 6.24
C PRO A 44 -9.69 17.84 5.27
N THR A 45 -10.12 18.94 4.64
CA THR A 45 -9.27 19.68 3.68
C THR A 45 -9.26 21.17 3.95
N PHE A 46 -8.15 21.84 3.63
CA PHE A 46 -8.02 23.29 3.58
C PHE A 46 -7.55 23.75 2.19
N ALA A 47 -7.68 25.04 1.88
CA ALA A 47 -7.25 25.60 0.60
C ALA A 47 -5.72 25.73 0.54
N CYS A 48 -5.10 25.32 -0.57
CA CYS A 48 -3.66 25.50 -0.76
C CYS A 48 -3.32 27.01 -0.77
N PRO A 49 -2.27 27.45 -0.05
CA PRO A 49 -1.97 28.89 0.11
C PRO A 49 -1.80 29.67 -1.19
N THR A 50 -1.23 29.05 -2.22
CA THR A 50 -0.95 29.69 -3.51
C THR A 50 -1.94 29.31 -4.61
N TYR A 51 -2.77 28.29 -4.40
CA TYR A 51 -3.75 27.76 -5.35
C TYR A 51 -5.04 27.37 -4.61
N PRO A 52 -5.88 28.33 -4.20
CA PRO A 52 -7.01 28.07 -3.31
C PRO A 52 -8.04 27.05 -3.84
N GLU A 53 -8.08 26.85 -5.16
CA GLU A 53 -8.86 25.82 -5.84
C GLU A 53 -8.38 24.40 -5.53
N ILE A 54 -7.11 24.23 -5.16
CA ILE A 54 -6.54 22.95 -4.74
C ILE A 54 -6.84 22.75 -3.25
N ARG A 55 -7.57 21.66 -2.94
CA ARG A 55 -7.92 21.26 -1.58
C ARG A 55 -6.89 20.28 -1.04
N LEU A 56 -6.09 20.72 -0.07
CA LEU A 56 -5.09 19.88 0.60
C LEU A 56 -5.74 19.12 1.75
N ALA A 57 -5.69 17.79 1.68
CA ALA A 57 -6.15 16.92 2.76
C ALA A 57 -5.16 16.90 3.93
N TYR A 58 -5.68 16.85 5.13
CA TYR A 58 -4.90 16.75 6.36
C TYR A 58 -5.56 15.81 7.35
N ALA A 59 -4.74 15.18 8.19
CA ALA A 59 -5.19 14.34 9.28
C ALA A 59 -4.58 14.88 10.59
N LEU A 60 -5.43 15.42 11.47
CA LEU A 60 -5.01 16.00 12.76
C LEU A 60 -4.54 14.95 13.76
N SER A 61 -5.08 13.73 13.66
CA SER A 61 -4.75 12.57 14.49
C SER A 61 -3.91 11.53 13.72
N PHE A 62 -3.03 12.00 12.84
CA PHE A 62 -2.11 11.13 12.12
C PHE A 62 -0.91 10.77 13.00
N SER A 63 -0.75 9.48 13.31
CA SER A 63 0.49 8.96 13.88
C SER A 63 1.34 8.38 12.76
N TRP A 64 2.44 9.04 12.45
CA TRP A 64 3.48 8.51 11.56
C TRP A 64 4.00 7.15 12.04
N GLU A 65 4.00 6.92 13.35
CA GLU A 65 4.42 5.67 13.94
C GLU A 65 3.41 4.55 13.66
N ALA A 66 2.12 4.81 13.84
CA ALA A 66 1.05 3.84 13.53
C ALA A 66 0.99 3.50 12.03
N ALA A 67 1.09 4.52 11.16
CA ALA A 67 1.09 4.33 9.71
C ALA A 67 2.33 3.53 9.24
N THR A 68 3.50 3.84 9.79
CA THR A 68 4.74 3.10 9.51
C THR A 68 4.66 1.66 10.00
N GLN A 69 4.15 1.43 11.21
CA GLN A 69 3.97 0.07 11.73
C GLN A 69 3.01 -0.74 10.87
N GLN A 70 1.89 -0.16 10.46
CA GLN A 70 0.94 -0.83 9.57
C GLN A 70 1.58 -1.14 8.20
N LEU A 71 2.36 -0.21 7.63
CA LEU A 71 3.09 -0.47 6.39
C LEU A 71 4.09 -1.61 6.56
N LEU A 72 4.93 -1.58 7.60
CA LEU A 72 5.94 -2.61 7.87
C LEU A 72 5.30 -4.00 8.10
N GLN A 73 4.17 -4.07 8.80
CA GLN A 73 3.39 -5.31 8.96
C GLN A 73 2.84 -5.84 7.64
N ASN A 74 2.60 -4.95 6.67
CA ASN A 74 2.13 -5.36 5.36
C ASN A 74 3.26 -5.65 4.35
N LEU A 75 4.51 -5.26 4.68
CA LEU A 75 5.70 -5.54 3.87
C LEU A 75 6.40 -6.85 4.23
N THR A 76 5.88 -7.64 5.19
CA THR A 76 6.49 -8.92 5.55
C THR A 76 6.36 -9.91 4.37
N PRO A 77 7.44 -10.59 3.94
CA PRO A 77 7.39 -11.55 2.85
C PRO A 77 6.37 -12.63 3.17
N THR A 78 5.66 -13.07 2.13
CA THR A 78 4.57 -14.04 2.22
C THR A 78 5.03 -15.27 3.01
N ARG A 79 4.20 -15.77 3.94
CA ARG A 79 4.50 -16.92 4.84
C ARG A 79 5.01 -18.19 4.11
N ALA A 80 4.79 -18.29 2.79
CA ALA A 80 5.34 -19.33 1.93
C ALA A 80 6.85 -19.16 1.69
N GLU A 81 7.31 -17.94 1.37
CA GLU A 81 8.71 -17.63 1.10
C GLU A 81 9.54 -17.60 2.39
N ALA A 82 8.96 -17.13 3.50
CA ALA A 82 9.61 -17.16 4.81
C ALA A 82 9.84 -18.61 5.32
N LYS A 83 8.87 -19.52 5.14
CA LYS A 83 9.06 -20.94 5.47
C LYS A 83 10.12 -21.62 4.61
N GLN A 84 10.19 -21.26 3.32
CA GLN A 84 11.21 -21.79 2.42
C GLN A 84 12.60 -21.25 2.74
N ALA A 85 12.72 -19.97 3.09
CA ALA A 85 13.96 -19.37 3.55
C ALA A 85 14.44 -19.98 4.89
N ASP A 86 13.55 -20.14 5.87
CA ASP A 86 13.86 -20.77 7.16
C ASP A 86 14.25 -22.24 7.00
N ALA A 87 13.56 -22.99 6.13
CA ALA A 87 13.91 -24.38 5.82
C ALA A 87 15.27 -24.46 5.12
N MET A 88 15.56 -23.54 4.19
CA MET A 88 16.83 -23.49 3.46
C MET A 88 18.00 -23.07 4.36
N LEU A 89 17.81 -22.09 5.25
CA LEU A 89 18.78 -21.68 6.27
C LEU A 89 19.04 -22.80 7.29
N SER A 90 18.00 -23.51 7.71
CA SER A 90 18.13 -24.65 8.62
C SER A 90 18.90 -25.80 7.97
N ALA A 91 18.66 -26.07 6.68
CA ALA A 91 19.38 -27.09 5.92
C ALA A 91 20.88 -26.72 5.76
N LEU A 92 21.18 -25.47 5.39
CA LEU A 92 22.55 -24.97 5.26
C LEU A 92 23.34 -25.06 6.58
N ASN A 93 22.72 -24.67 7.70
CA ASN A 93 23.36 -24.74 9.01
C ASN A 93 23.59 -26.19 9.48
N ALA A 94 22.69 -27.12 9.15
CA ALA A 94 22.85 -28.53 9.47
C ALA A 94 23.96 -29.21 8.64
N GLU A 95 24.20 -28.72 7.42
CA GLU A 95 25.26 -29.20 6.53
C GLU A 95 26.63 -28.63 6.92
N ALA A 96 26.67 -27.37 7.36
CA ALA A 96 27.89 -26.72 7.90
C ALA A 96 28.33 -27.26 9.28
N ALA A 97 27.44 -27.98 10.00
CA ALA A 97 27.72 -28.60 11.29
C ALA A 97 28.20 -30.07 11.20
N ARG A 98 28.42 -30.58 9.99
CA ARG A 98 29.06 -31.88 9.71
C ARG A 98 30.51 -31.69 9.30
#